data_AF-A0A4T2BJB0-F1
#
_entry.id   AF-A0A4T2BJB0-F1
#
_cell.length_a   1.000
_cell.length_b   1.000
_cell.length_c   1.000
_cell.angle_alpha   90.00
_cell.angle_beta   90.00
_cell.angle_gamma   90.00
#
_symmetry.space_group_name_H-M   'P 1'
#
loop_
_entity.id
_entity.type
_entity.pdbx_description
1 polymer ?
#
loop_
_entity_poly.entity_id
_entity_poly.type
_entity_poly.pdbx_seq_one_letter_code
_entity_poly.pdbx_strand_id
1 'polypeptide(L)' 'PLERVNKEIKRRTDVVGVFPNPAALLRLAGAVLVEQHDEWEAGDRRYFSESSMLELKTMNDPTTAIEEVTTLPELIAA' A
#
# COMPACT_ATOMS: atom_id res chain seq x y z
N PRO A 1 -3.12 12.28 7.39
CA PRO A 1 -1.95 11.97 6.53
C PRO A 1 -1.95 12.74 5.21
N LEU A 2 -3.05 12.69 4.45
CA LEU A 2 -3.18 13.35 3.15
C LEU A 2 -3.08 14.89 3.24
N GLU A 3 -3.67 15.50 4.26
CA GLU A 3 -3.61 16.96 4.47
C GLU A 3 -2.16 17.49 4.60
N ARG A 4 -1.28 16.70 5.25
CA ARG A 4 0.14 17.06 5.38
C ARG A 4 0.83 17.05 4.02
N VAL A 5 0.59 16.02 3.22
CA VAL A 5 1.15 15.90 1.86
C VAL A 5 0.67 17.05 0.99
N ASN A 6 -0.64 17.36 1.02
CA ASN A 6 -1.20 18.48 0.25
C ASN A 6 -0.62 19.84 0.68
N LYS A 7 -0.42 20.05 1.98
CA LYS A 7 0.23 21.26 2.51
C LYS A 7 1.68 21.36 2.04
N GLU A 8 2.39 20.24 1.97
CA GLU A 8 3.78 20.19 1.53
C GLU A 8 3.93 20.48 0.03
N ILE A 9 3.06 19.88 -0.80
CA ILE A 9 3.00 20.18 -2.23
C ILE A 9 2.75 21.68 -2.42
N LYS A 10 1.76 22.25 -1.74
CA LYS A 10 1.47 23.69 -1.79
C LYS A 10 2.69 24.54 -1.43
N ARG A 11 3.35 24.26 -0.31
CA ARG A 11 4.53 24.99 0.15
C ARG A 11 5.67 24.98 -0.87
N ARG A 12 5.95 23.83 -1.49
CA ARG A 12 7.04 23.72 -2.48
C ARG A 12 6.68 24.33 -3.83
N THR A 13 5.41 24.29 -4.22
CA THR A 13 4.95 25.01 -5.42
C THR A 13 5.00 26.53 -5.22
N ASP A 14 4.75 27.04 -4.01
CA ASP A 14 4.80 28.48 -3.70
C ASP A 14 6.21 29.07 -3.89
N VAL A 15 7.28 28.28 -3.67
CA VAL A 15 8.67 28.71 -3.92
C VAL A 15 8.98 28.89 -5.40
N VAL A 16 8.38 28.06 -6.27
CA VAL A 16 8.60 28.12 -7.72
C VAL A 16 7.79 29.26 -8.35
N GLY A 17 6.59 29.54 -7.82
CA GLY A 17 5.70 30.59 -8.30
C GLY A 17 5.02 30.26 -9.64
N VAL A 18 5.79 30.15 -10.73
CA VAL A 18 5.28 29.84 -12.08
C VAL A 18 6.11 28.73 -12.72
N PHE A 19 5.42 27.70 -13.24
CA PHE A 19 6.07 26.58 -13.90
C PHE A 19 6.14 26.79 -15.42
N PRO A 20 7.24 26.38 -16.08
CA PRO A 20 7.41 26.53 -17.54
C PRO A 20 6.52 25.57 -18.35
N ASN A 21 6.06 24.47 -17.75
CA ASN A 21 5.11 23.53 -18.35
C ASN A 21 4.48 22.65 -17.25
N PRO A 22 3.35 21.95 -17.54
CA PRO A 22 2.71 21.06 -16.58
C PRO A 22 3.59 19.90 -16.10
N ALA A 23 4.49 19.39 -16.96
CA ALA A 23 5.38 18.28 -16.59
C ALA A 23 6.38 18.68 -15.49
N ALA A 24 6.77 19.96 -15.39
CA ALA A 24 7.62 20.45 -14.31
C ALA A 24 6.90 20.44 -12.96
N LEU A 25 5.60 20.80 -12.94
CA LEU A 25 4.76 20.69 -11.73
C LEU A 25 4.61 19.24 -11.29
N LEU A 26 4.31 18.33 -12.23
CA LEU A 26 4.17 16.90 -11.96
C LEU A 26 5.46 16.30 -11.39
N ARG A 27 6.64 16.70 -11.90
CA ARG A 27 7.92 16.24 -11.36
C ARG A 27 8.14 16.70 -9.92
N LEU A 28 7.80 17.94 -9.58
CA LEU A 28 7.92 18.43 -8.21
C LEU A 28 6.95 17.71 -7.26
N ALA A 29 5.67 17.59 -7.65
CA ALA A 29 4.70 16.88 -6.85
C ALA A 29 5.09 15.40 -6.69
N GLY A 30 5.57 14.76 -7.76
CA GLY A 30 6.09 13.39 -7.75
C GLY A 30 7.28 13.23 -6.80
N ALA A 31 8.23 14.16 -6.79
CA ALA A 31 9.36 14.14 -5.86
C ALA A 31 8.89 14.19 -4.39
N VAL A 32 7.90 15.03 -4.07
CA VAL A 32 7.31 15.09 -2.71
C VAL A 32 6.67 13.75 -2.32
N LEU A 33 5.99 13.08 -3.26
CA LEU A 33 5.38 11.79 -3.00
C LEU A 33 6.41 10.68 -2.80
N VAL A 34 7.52 10.69 -3.54
CA VAL A 34 8.63 9.75 -3.35
C VAL A 34 9.27 9.94 -1.98
N GLU A 35 9.59 11.18 -1.60
CA GLU A 35 10.13 11.47 -0.26
C GLU A 35 9.16 11.00 0.85
N GLN A 36 7.85 11.17 0.62
CA GLN A 36 6.85 10.70 1.58
C GLN A 36 6.79 9.18 1.68
N HIS A 37 6.95 8.49 0.55
CA HIS A 37 7.01 7.04 0.50
C HIS A 37 8.25 6.53 1.24
N ASP A 38 9.41 7.11 0.99
CA ASP A 38 10.66 6.75 1.64
C ASP A 38 10.58 6.95 3.16
N GLU A 39 9.95 8.05 3.63
CA GLU A 39 9.66 8.26 5.05
C GLU A 39 8.76 7.15 5.65
N TRP A 40 7.78 6.66 4.89
CA TRP A 40 6.89 5.60 5.34
C TRP A 40 7.57 4.24 5.35
N GLU A 41 8.41 3.97 4.37
CA GLU A 41 9.21 2.74 4.29
C GLU A 41 10.27 2.69 5.40
N ALA A 42 10.96 3.80 5.65
CA ALA A 42 12.01 3.89 6.65
C ALA A 42 11.50 4.05 8.10
N GLY A 43 10.22 4.36 8.29
CA GLY A 43 9.64 4.57 9.60
C GLY A 43 9.42 3.27 10.37
N ASP A 44 9.93 3.16 11.59
CA ASP A 44 9.70 2.01 12.51
C ASP A 44 8.24 1.92 13.03
N ARG A 45 7.32 2.70 12.45
CA ARG A 45 5.88 2.60 12.72
C ARG A 45 5.35 1.36 12.03
N ARG A 46 5.52 0.22 12.67
CA ARG A 46 4.61 -0.90 12.48
C ARG A 46 3.22 -0.37 12.84
N TYR A 47 2.42 -0.07 11.81
CA TYR A 47 1.03 0.35 11.96
C TYR A 47 0.19 -0.70 12.70
N PHE A 48 0.72 -1.91 12.84
CA PHE A 48 0.17 -3.03 13.59
C PHE A 48 1.12 -3.42 14.72
N SER A 49 0.55 -3.77 15.88
CA SER A 49 1.33 -4.37 16.97
C SER A 49 1.99 -5.68 16.50
N GLU A 50 3.07 -6.09 17.17
CA GLU A 50 3.69 -7.40 16.88
C GLU A 50 2.68 -8.54 16.99
N SER A 51 1.78 -8.48 17.99
CA SER A 51 0.67 -9.42 18.15
C SER A 51 -0.28 -9.42 16.94
N SER A 52 -0.70 -8.26 16.46
CA SER A 52 -1.56 -8.13 15.28
C SER A 52 -0.87 -8.62 14.00
N MET A 53 0.44 -8.42 13.88
CA MET A 53 1.24 -8.94 12.76
C MET A 53 1.37 -10.46 12.80
N LEU A 54 1.44 -11.06 14.00
CA LEU A 54 1.45 -12.52 14.17
C LEU A 54 0.11 -13.13 13.75
N GLU A 55 -1.02 -12.53 14.17
CA GLU A 55 -2.36 -12.97 13.77
C GLU A 55 -2.54 -12.93 12.24
N LEU A 56 -2.13 -11.83 11.59
CA LEU A 56 -2.15 -11.71 10.13
C LEU A 56 -1.30 -12.77 9.42
N LYS A 57 -0.12 -13.12 9.97
CA LYS A 57 0.72 -14.19 9.43
C LYS A 57 0.04 -15.55 9.53
N THR A 58 -0.59 -15.85 10.67
CA THR A 58 -1.32 -17.12 10.85
C THR A 58 -2.54 -17.25 9.92
N MET A 59 -3.17 -16.14 9.55
CA MET A 59 -4.30 -16.13 8.61
C MET A 59 -3.88 -16.27 7.14
N ASN A 60 -2.61 -15.95 6.82
CA ASN A 60 -2.09 -15.92 5.46
C ASN A 60 -1.23 -17.15 5.11
N ASP A 61 -1.19 -18.17 5.98
CA ASP A 61 -0.60 -19.45 5.65
C ASP A 61 -1.46 -20.18 4.61
N PRO A 62 -0.96 -20.50 3.40
CA PRO A 62 -1.71 -21.25 2.39
C PRO A 62 -1.88 -22.74 2.73
N THR A 63 -1.65 -23.15 3.98
CA THR A 63 -1.76 -24.54 4.41
C THR A 63 -3.16 -24.85 4.93
N THR A 64 -4.13 -24.78 4.02
CA THR A 64 -5.34 -25.61 4.09
C THR A 64 -5.60 -26.17 2.70
N ALA A 65 -4.89 -27.26 2.43
CA ALA A 65 -5.33 -28.42 1.66
C ALA A 65 -6.33 -28.16 0.51
N ILE A 66 -5.80 -28.12 -0.71
CA ILE A 66 -6.47 -28.83 -1.80
C ILE A 66 -5.97 -30.28 -1.71
N GLU A 67 -6.41 -31.01 -0.68
CA GLU A 67 -6.36 -32.48 -0.67
C GLU A 67 -7.62 -32.98 -1.38
N GLU A 68 -7.38 -33.55 -2.56
CA GLU A 68 -8.04 -34.73 -3.13
C GLU A 68 -9.45 -35.12 -2.62
N VAL A 69 -10.42 -34.94 -3.52
CA VAL A 69 -11.50 -35.88 -3.86
C VAL A 69 -12.27 -36.53 -2.70
N THR A 70 -13.41 -35.92 -2.34
CA THR A 70 -14.60 -36.69 -1.96
C THR A 70 -15.46 -36.89 -3.20
N THR A 71 -15.34 -38.05 -3.84
CA THR A 71 -16.34 -38.58 -4.76
C THR A 71 -17.71 -38.60 -4.08
N LEU A 72 -18.64 -37.76 -4.54
CA LEU A 72 -20.06 -37.92 -4.20
C LEU A 72 -20.60 -39.13 -4.99
N PRO A 73 -21.08 -40.19 -4.34
CA PRO A 73 -21.63 -41.35 -5.05
C PRO A 73 -22.99 -41.10 -5.72
N GLU A 74 -23.56 -39.90 -5.63
CA GLU A 74 -24.91 -39.61 -6.13
C GLU A 74 -25.01 -39.33 -7.64
N LEU A 75 -23.90 -39.30 -8.38
CA LEU A 75 -23.90 -38.97 -9.82
C LEU A 75 -23.67 -40.16 -10.77
N ILE A 76 -23.68 -41.41 -10.25
CA ILE A 76 -23.62 -42.64 -11.09
C ILE A 76 -25.02 -43.27 -11.25
N ALA A 77 -26.04 -42.79 -10.53
CA ALA A 77 -27.41 -43.29 -10.63
C ALA A 77 -28.35 -42.22 -11.21
N ALA A 78 -28.13 -41.84 -12.47
CA ALA A 78 -29.14 -41.22 -13.34
C ALA A 78 -28.80 -41.50 -14.82
#